data_AF-I9LG94-F1
#
_entry.id   AF-I9LG94-F1
#
_cell.length_a   1.000
_cell.length_b   1.000
_cell.length_c   1.000
_cell.angle_alpha   90.00
_cell.angle_beta   90.00
_cell.angle_gamma   90.00
#
_symmetry.space_group_name_H-M   'P 1'
#
loop_
_entity.id
_entity.type
_entity.pdbx_description
1 polymer ?
#
loop_
_entity_poly.entity_id
_entity_poly.type
_entity_poly.pdbx_seq_one_letter_code
_entity_poly.pdbx_strand_id
1 'polypeptide(L)'
;MKNSKPIFILKNEVGKEQRYTLGDQGQLVPLVAISEEKVSWQSVNTISETCKILKLGRNTLMSLIKSGQLKAVKAGIKRWIVPGWAIEDFLQRPKQGV
;
A
#
# COMPACT_ATOMS: atom_id res chain seq x y z
N MET A 1 13.89 -5.48 -34.43
CA MET A 1 14.96 -5.98 -33.53
C MET A 1 14.46 -5.79 -32.10
N LYS A 2 14.26 -6.88 -31.34
CA LYS A 2 13.73 -6.81 -29.96
C LYS A 2 14.82 -6.25 -29.05
N ASN A 3 14.73 -4.97 -28.70
CA ASN A 3 15.68 -4.31 -27.81
C ASN A 3 15.40 -4.72 -26.36
N SER A 4 15.73 -5.96 -26.02
CA SER A 4 15.63 -6.48 -24.66
C SER A 4 16.70 -5.79 -23.80
N LYS A 5 16.28 -4.89 -22.91
CA LYS A 5 17.18 -4.24 -21.95
C LYS A 5 17.84 -5.35 -21.10
N PRO A 6 19.18 -5.41 -21.02
CA PRO A 6 19.86 -6.43 -20.23
C PRO A 6 19.52 -6.24 -18.74
N ILE A 7 19.10 -7.32 -18.10
CA ILE A 7 18.85 -7.37 -16.66
C ILE A 7 20.07 -8.00 -16.02
N PHE A 8 20.69 -7.28 -15.10
CA PHE A 8 21.86 -7.76 -14.35
C PHE A 8 21.40 -8.25 -12.98
N ILE A 9 21.91 -9.40 -12.54
CA ILE A 9 21.65 -9.96 -11.21
C ILE A 9 22.96 -9.91 -10.45
N LEU A 10 23.02 -9.08 -9.41
CA LEU A 10 24.21 -8.94 -8.56
C LEU A 10 23.88 -9.50 -7.17
N LYS A 11 24.80 -10.27 -6.61
CA LYS A 11 24.71 -10.74 -5.21
C LYS A 11 25.42 -9.72 -4.33
N ASN A 12 24.68 -9.13 -3.39
CA ASN A 12 25.29 -8.28 -2.36
C ASN A 12 26.06 -9.15 -1.35
N GLU A 13 26.89 -8.52 -0.50
CA GLU A 13 27.73 -9.20 0.52
C GLU A 13 26.93 -10.04 1.53
N VAL A 14 25.61 -9.80 1.63
CA VAL A 14 24.65 -10.54 2.46
C VAL A 14 24.03 -11.74 1.73
N GLY A 15 24.49 -12.06 0.51
CA GLY A 15 23.98 -13.17 -0.31
C GLY A 15 22.61 -12.91 -0.96
N LYS A 16 22.05 -11.70 -0.83
CA LYS A 16 20.79 -11.31 -1.48
C LYS A 16 21.03 -10.97 -2.96
N GLU A 17 20.28 -11.61 -3.83
CA GLU A 17 20.26 -11.37 -5.28
C GLU A 17 19.43 -10.12 -5.59
N GLN A 18 20.07 -9.05 -6.04
CA GLN A 18 19.44 -7.80 -6.43
C GLN A 18 19.49 -7.64 -7.95
N ARG A 19 18.34 -7.32 -8.55
CA ARG A 19 18.21 -7.09 -10.00
C ARG A 19 18.45 -5.62 -10.32
N TYR A 20 19.20 -5.35 -11.39
CA TYR A 20 19.53 -4.02 -11.89
C TYR A 20 19.15 -3.92 -13.37
N THR A 21 18.74 -2.73 -13.80
CA THR A 21 18.57 -2.39 -15.21
C THR A 21 19.55 -1.30 -15.60
N LEU A 22 19.98 -1.29 -16.87
CA LEU A 22 20.75 -0.19 -17.41
C LEU A 22 19.83 1.03 -17.58
N GLY A 23 20.17 2.13 -16.90
CA GLY A 23 19.55 3.44 -17.09
C GLY A 23 20.00 4.12 -18.39
N ASP A 24 19.33 5.21 -18.74
CA ASP A 24 19.53 5.94 -20.01
C ASP A 24 20.94 6.52 -20.18
N GLN A 25 21.64 6.76 -19.06
CA GLN A 25 23.02 7.26 -19.01
C GLN A 25 24.08 6.14 -18.86
N GLY A 26 23.72 4.88 -19.09
CA GLY A 26 24.63 3.74 -18.91
C GLY A 26 24.92 3.38 -17.44
N GLN A 27 24.19 3.98 -16.50
CA GLN A 27 24.32 3.68 -15.07
C GLN A 27 23.43 2.50 -14.67
N LEU A 28 23.94 1.58 -13.84
CA LEU A 28 23.13 0.51 -13.28
C LEU A 28 22.19 1.08 -12.22
N VAL A 29 20.90 1.12 -12.55
CA VAL A 29 19.85 1.54 -11.61
C VAL A 29 19.29 0.28 -10.97
N PRO A 30 19.20 0.19 -9.63
CA PRO A 30 18.52 -0.92 -9.00
C PRO A 30 17.10 -0.97 -9.56
N LEU A 31 16.66 -2.15 -9.99
CA LEU A 31 15.24 -2.39 -10.16
C LEU A 31 14.67 -2.37 -8.75
N VAL A 32 14.37 -1.17 -8.25
CA VAL A 32 13.59 -0.98 -7.04
C VAL A 32 12.24 -1.58 -7.39
N ALA A 33 12.08 -2.87 -7.11
CA ALA A 33 10.79 -3.37 -6.73
C ALA A 33 10.36 -2.38 -5.65
N ILE A 34 9.39 -1.52 -5.98
CA ILE A 34 8.61 -0.87 -4.96
C ILE A 34 8.15 -2.06 -4.15
N SER A 35 8.82 -2.30 -3.04
CA SER A 35 8.35 -3.23 -2.04
C SER A 35 7.07 -2.53 -1.61
N GLU A 36 5.97 -2.86 -2.29
CA GLU A 36 4.70 -3.06 -1.62
C GLU A 36 5.07 -4.03 -0.51
N GLU A 37 5.60 -3.49 0.61
CA GLU A 37 5.46 -4.12 1.89
C GLU A 37 3.97 -4.39 1.93
N LYS A 38 3.64 -5.63 1.62
CA LYS A 38 2.28 -6.12 1.65
C LYS A 38 1.96 -6.05 3.13
N VAL A 39 1.53 -4.87 3.58
CA VAL A 39 1.11 -4.67 4.95
C VAL A 39 -0.07 -5.60 5.05
N SER A 40 0.15 -6.76 5.67
CA SER A 40 -0.87 -7.77 5.84
C SER A 40 -1.88 -7.17 6.78
N TRP A 41 -2.84 -6.43 6.22
CA TRP A 41 -3.91 -5.83 6.98
C TRP A 41 -4.63 -6.98 7.68
N GLN A 42 -4.88 -6.83 8.97
CA GLN A 42 -5.71 -7.80 9.66
C GLN A 42 -7.05 -7.89 8.90
N SER A 43 -7.62 -9.10 8.81
CA SER A 43 -8.89 -9.31 8.10
C SER A 43 -9.97 -8.33 8.60
N VAL A 44 -9.89 -7.93 9.86
CA VAL A 44 -10.77 -6.97 10.52
C VAL A 44 -9.96 -6.01 11.38
N ASN A 45 -10.06 -4.72 11.13
CA ASN A 45 -9.38 -3.67 11.89
C ASN A 45 -10.40 -2.85 12.69
N THR A 46 -10.03 -2.44 13.91
CA THR A 46 -10.84 -1.47 14.66
C THR A 46 -10.64 -0.06 14.10
N ILE A 47 -11.52 0.87 14.47
CA ILE A 47 -11.37 2.30 14.13
C ILE A 47 -10.01 2.85 14.58
N SER A 48 -9.50 2.42 15.74
CA SER A 48 -8.19 2.88 16.24
C SER A 48 -7.04 2.36 15.39
N GLU A 49 -7.08 1.11 14.98
CA GLU A 49 -6.06 0.52 14.11
C GLU A 49 -6.11 1.15 12.72
N THR A 50 -7.31 1.29 12.15
CA THR A 50 -7.52 1.94 10.85
C THR A 50 -7.03 3.39 10.85
N CYS A 51 -7.21 4.10 11.95
CA CYS A 51 -6.70 5.46 12.17
C CYS A 51 -5.16 5.52 12.12
N LYS A 52 -4.47 4.54 12.73
CA LYS A 52 -3.00 4.43 12.63
C LYS A 52 -2.55 4.09 11.21
N ILE A 53 -3.26 3.17 10.57
CA ILE A 53 -2.97 2.69 9.21
C ILE A 53 -3.07 3.82 8.20
N LEU A 54 -4.20 4.54 8.19
CA LEU A 54 -4.45 5.63 7.25
C LEU A 54 -3.81 6.96 7.69
N LYS A 55 -3.26 7.02 8.91
CA LYS A 55 -2.78 8.24 9.56
C LYS A 55 -3.82 9.37 9.54
N LEU A 56 -5.09 9.01 9.76
CA LEU A 56 -6.23 9.94 9.76
C LEU A 56 -6.78 10.13 11.16
N GLY A 57 -7.26 11.33 11.49
CA GLY A 57 -7.98 11.56 12.74
C GLY A 57 -9.28 10.73 12.83
N ARG A 58 -9.67 10.35 14.05
CA ARG A 58 -10.90 9.57 14.30
C ARG A 58 -12.14 10.22 13.70
N ASN A 59 -12.25 11.55 13.78
CA ASN A 59 -13.38 12.30 13.22
C ASN A 59 -13.42 12.21 11.70
N THR A 60 -12.28 12.37 11.04
CA THR A 60 -12.14 12.21 9.59
C THR A 60 -12.52 10.80 9.17
N LEU A 61 -11.99 9.79 9.85
CA LEU A 61 -12.31 8.39 9.56
C LEU A 61 -13.82 8.10 9.72
N MET A 62 -14.44 8.61 10.78
CA MET A 62 -15.87 8.44 10.99
C MET A 62 -16.69 9.20 9.94
N SER A 63 -16.21 10.35 9.46
CA SER A 63 -16.82 11.08 8.35
C SER A 63 -16.76 10.27 7.06
N LEU A 64 -15.62 9.66 6.74
CA LEU A 64 -15.44 8.79 5.58
C LEU A 64 -16.36 7.56 5.61
N ILE A 65 -16.59 7.00 6.79
CA ILE A 65 -17.53 5.89 6.97
C ILE A 65 -18.97 6.37 6.76
N LYS A 66 -19.34 7.51 7.35
CA LYS A 66 -20.69 8.09 7.20
C LYS A 66 -20.98 8.54 5.77
N SER A 67 -19.98 9.06 5.06
CA SER A 67 -20.10 9.47 3.66
C SER A 67 -20.08 8.30 2.68
N GLY A 68 -19.82 7.07 3.17
CA GLY A 68 -19.73 5.87 2.33
C GLY A 68 -18.43 5.77 1.51
N GLN A 69 -17.49 6.70 1.71
CA GLN A 69 -16.19 6.67 1.04
C GLN A 69 -15.31 5.53 1.55
N LEU A 70 -15.45 5.16 2.83
CA LEU A 70 -14.78 4.00 3.43
C LEU A 70 -15.82 3.00 3.92
N LYS A 71 -15.74 1.75 3.44
CA LYS A 71 -16.65 0.69 3.86
C LYS A 71 -16.27 0.21 5.26
N ALA A 72 -17.25 0.19 6.17
CA ALA A 72 -17.12 -0.34 7.51
C ALA A 72 -18.37 -1.14 7.90
N VAL A 73 -18.18 -2.15 8.74
CA VAL A 73 -19.25 -2.99 9.27
C VAL A 73 -19.48 -2.64 10.75
N LYS A 74 -20.75 -2.58 11.15
CA LYS A 74 -21.11 -2.31 12.53
C LYS A 74 -21.10 -3.61 13.34
N ALA A 75 -20.06 -3.82 14.16
CA ALA A 75 -19.89 -4.99 15.03
C ALA A 75 -20.52 -4.75 16.41
N GLY A 76 -21.82 -4.45 16.44
CA GLY A 76 -22.60 -4.20 17.66
C GLY A 76 -23.03 -2.74 17.86
N ILE A 77 -23.64 -2.43 19.02
CA ILE A 77 -24.33 -1.14 19.26
C ILE A 77 -23.43 0.10 19.03
N LYS A 78 -22.16 0.05 19.44
CA LYS A 78 -21.25 1.21 19.40
C LYS A 78 -19.87 0.92 18.80
N ARG A 79 -19.68 -0.23 18.16
CA ARG A 79 -18.38 -0.64 17.59
C ARG A 79 -18.47 -0.73 16.07
N TRP A 80 -17.52 -0.09 15.41
CA TRP A 80 -17.32 -0.17 13.98
C TRP A 80 -16.02 -0.90 13.70
N ILE A 81 -16.04 -1.75 12.68
CA ILE A 81 -14.88 -2.47 12.20
C ILE A 81 -14.70 -2.17 10.72
N VAL A 82 -13.45 -2.02 10.30
CA VAL A 82 -13.08 -1.76 8.91
C VAL A 82 -12.33 -2.99 8.43
N PRO A 83 -12.86 -3.74 7.46
CA PRO A 83 -12.16 -4.90 6.92
C PRO A 83 -10.93 -4.45 6.11
N GLY A 84 -9.87 -5.25 6.11
CA GLY A 84 -8.60 -4.90 5.44
C GLY A 84 -8.78 -4.54 3.96
N TRP A 85 -9.60 -5.31 3.23
CA TRP A 85 -9.90 -5.06 1.82
C TRP A 85 -10.54 -3.68 1.57
N ALA A 86 -11.29 -3.13 2.53
CA ALA A 86 -11.88 -1.80 2.38
C ALA A 86 -10.84 -0.69 2.53
N ILE A 87 -9.79 -0.93 3.31
CA ILE A 87 -8.64 -0.03 3.43
C ILE A 87 -7.84 -0.05 2.13
N GLU A 88 -7.60 -1.25 1.58
CA GLU A 88 -6.91 -1.41 0.28
C GLU A 88 -7.67 -0.72 -0.85
N ASP A 89 -8.98 -0.96 -0.97
CA ASP A 89 -9.85 -0.29 -1.94
C ASP A 89 -9.79 1.23 -1.78
N PHE A 90 -9.80 1.74 -0.54
CA PHE A 90 -9.70 3.16 -0.28
C PHE A 90 -8.35 3.76 -0.69
N LEU A 91 -7.24 3.04 -0.49
CA LEU A 91 -5.90 3.48 -0.88
C LEU A 91 -5.67 3.43 -2.40
N GLN A 92 -6.32 2.49 -3.08
CA GLN A 92 -6.25 2.36 -4.55
C GLN A 92 -7.08 3.41 -5.29
N ARG A 93 -8.07 4.03 -4.62
CA ARG A 93 -8.82 5.12 -5.22
C ARG A 93 -7.89 6.30 -5.47
N PRO A 94 -7.77 6.80 -6.71
CA PRO A 94 -7.03 8.02 -6.96
C PRO A 94 -7.67 9.13 -6.14
N LYS A 95 -6.88 9.80 -5.28
CA LYS A 95 -7.33 10.96 -4.51
C LYS A 95 -7.89 11.96 -5.52
N GLN A 96 -9.21 12.11 -5.57
CA GLN A 96 -9.80 13.24 -6.27
C GLN A 96 -9.33 14.48 -5.53
N GLY A 97 -8.39 15.19 -6.15
CA GLY A 97 -7.92 16.48 -5.67
C GLY A 97 -9.12 17.41 -5.55
N VAL A 98 -9.31 17.95 -4.36
CA VAL A 98 -10.11 19.15 -4.13
C VAL A 98 -9.19 20.34 -4.31
#